data_AF-A0A7W1QVF0-F1
#
_entry.id   AF-A0A7W1QVF0-F1
#
_cell.length_a   1.000
_cell.length_b   1.000
_cell.length_c   1.000
_cell.angle_alpha   90.00
_cell.angle_beta   90.00
_cell.angle_gamma   90.00
#
_symmetry.space_group_name_H-M   'P 1'
#
loop_
_entity.id
_entity.type
_entity.pdbx_description
1 polymer ?
#
loop_
_entity_poly.entity_id
_entity_poly.type
_entity_poly.pdbx_seq_one_letter_code
_entity_poly.pdbx_strand_id
1 'polypeptide(L)'
;INWERTIQFFTDEYRVPILPPEIAASMALAIEITCPILLVLGLFTRFAVIVLMAMTAVIQIFVYPEAWPTHLQWFAMMLVLLCRGAGTLSADHLLWRWLGPKLG
;
A
#
# COMPACT_ATOMS: atom_id res chain seq x y z
N ILE A 1 -15.94 -2.70 12.88
CA ILE A 1 -15.34 -1.38 12.57
C ILE A 1 -16.40 -0.34 12.91
N ASN A 2 -16.11 0.59 13.83
CA ASN A 2 -17.01 1.72 14.11
C ASN A 2 -16.55 2.90 13.23
N TRP A 3 -17.39 3.29 12.27
CA TRP A 3 -17.03 4.25 11.24
C TRP A 3 -16.90 5.68 11.77
N GLU A 4 -17.79 6.11 12.67
CA GLU A 4 -17.72 7.43 13.27
C GLU A 4 -16.40 7.64 14.03
N ARG A 5 -15.95 6.62 14.76
CA ARG A 5 -14.67 6.67 15.46
C ARG A 5 -13.49 6.74 14.48
N THR A 6 -13.54 6.03 13.36
CA THR A 6 -12.48 6.12 12.35
C THR A 6 -12.39 7.54 11.78
N ILE A 7 -13.52 8.16 11.43
CA ILE A 7 -13.52 9.56 10.97
C ILE A 7 -12.96 10.49 12.05
N GLN A 8 -13.35 10.31 13.33
CA GLN A 8 -12.82 11.09 14.44
C GLN A 8 -11.29 10.99 14.55
N PHE A 9 -10.70 9.80 14.41
CA PHE A 9 -9.24 9.67 14.39
C PHE A 9 -8.61 10.46 13.24
N PHE A 10 -9.20 10.44 12.05
CA PHE A 10 -8.70 11.21 10.92
C PHE A 10 -8.83 12.73 11.11
N THR A 11 -9.87 13.17 11.82
CA THR A 11 -10.12 14.59 12.15
C THR A 11 -9.20 15.09 13.27
N ASP A 12 -9.12 14.36 14.38
CA ASP A 12 -8.57 14.88 15.62
C ASP A 12 -7.10 14.48 15.82
N GLU A 13 -6.73 13.26 15.41
CA GLU A 13 -5.41 12.67 15.67
C GLU A 13 -4.52 12.68 14.43
N TYR A 14 -4.96 12.10 13.31
CA TYR A 14 -4.11 11.93 12.13
C TYR A 14 -3.93 13.21 11.32
N ARG A 15 -4.97 14.05 11.25
CA ARG A 15 -4.93 15.39 10.62
C ARG A 15 -4.21 15.41 9.28
N VAL A 16 -4.53 14.42 8.43
CA VAL A 16 -3.88 14.27 7.12
C VAL A 16 -4.11 15.53 6.28
N PRO A 17 -3.08 16.03 5.59
CA PRO A 17 -3.20 17.25 4.80
C PRO A 17 -4.00 16.98 3.52
N ILE A 18 -4.52 18.05 2.92
CA ILE A 18 -5.15 18.09 1.57
C ILE A 18 -6.54 17.43 1.50
N LEU A 19 -6.75 16.26 2.10
CA LEU A 19 -7.99 15.49 1.96
C LEU A 19 -8.94 15.69 3.15
N PRO A 20 -10.26 15.77 2.90
CA PRO A 20 -11.27 15.68 3.96
C PRO A 20 -11.15 14.36 4.75
N PRO A 21 -11.38 14.36 6.08
CA PRO A 21 -11.25 13.17 6.92
C PRO A 21 -12.05 11.96 6.45
N GLU A 22 -13.27 12.15 5.92
CA GLU A 22 -14.14 11.07 5.45
C GLU A 22 -13.54 10.35 4.23
N ILE A 23 -12.95 11.12 3.31
CA ILE A 23 -12.30 10.61 2.10
C ILE A 23 -10.99 9.94 2.48
N ALA A 24 -10.19 10.59 3.33
CA ALA A 24 -8.92 10.05 3.79
C ALA A 24 -9.08 8.73 4.55
N ALA A 25 -10.07 8.63 5.44
CA ALA A 25 -10.40 7.41 6.15
C ALA A 25 -10.81 6.28 5.19
N SER A 26 -11.65 6.59 4.20
CA SER A 26 -12.12 5.61 3.22
C SER A 26 -10.97 5.11 2.34
N MET A 27 -10.10 6.02 1.89
CA MET A 27 -8.93 5.69 1.08
C MET A 27 -7.91 4.86 1.86
N ALA A 28 -7.61 5.24 3.11
CA ALA A 28 -6.69 4.50 3.97
C ALA A 28 -7.20 3.07 4.19
N LEU A 29 -8.47 2.90 4.53
CA LEU A 29 -9.10 1.59 4.68
C LEU A 29 -9.01 0.77 3.40
N ALA A 30 -9.32 1.37 2.24
CA ALA A 30 -9.26 0.67 0.96
C ALA A 30 -7.83 0.19 0.65
N ILE A 31 -6.81 1.02 0.91
CA ILE A 31 -5.39 0.68 0.70
C ILE A 31 -4.97 -0.44 1.67
N GLU A 32 -5.32 -0.32 2.94
CA GLU A 32 -4.94 -1.25 4.01
C GLU A 32 -5.49 -2.66 3.78
N ILE A 33 -6.68 -2.77 3.18
CA ILE A 33 -7.26 -4.09 2.85
C ILE A 33 -6.80 -4.58 1.49
N THR A 34 -6.82 -3.73 0.46
CA THR A 34 -6.61 -4.17 -0.92
C THR A 34 -5.14 -4.46 -1.23
N CYS A 35 -4.22 -3.59 -0.81
CA CYS A 35 -2.82 -3.72 -1.18
C CYS A 35 -2.18 -5.00 -0.63
N PRO A 36 -2.36 -5.39 0.65
CA PRO A 36 -1.83 -6.65 1.16
C PRO A 36 -2.37 -7.87 0.41
N ILE A 37 -3.65 -7.88 0.04
CA ILE A 37 -4.24 -8.97 -0.75
C ILE A 37 -3.55 -9.05 -2.12
N LEU A 38 -3.38 -7.92 -2.81
CA LEU A 38 -2.67 -7.87 -4.09
C LEU A 38 -1.21 -8.34 -3.97
N LEU A 39 -0.51 -7.94 -2.90
CA LEU A 39 0.86 -8.39 -2.65
C LEU A 39 0.95 -9.90 -2.40
N VAL A 40 0.05 -10.47 -1.59
CA VAL A 40 0.02 -11.91 -1.28
C VAL A 40 -0.31 -12.74 -2.53
N LEU A 41 -1.28 -12.28 -3.34
CA LEU A 41 -1.60 -12.93 -4.61
C LEU A 41 -0.52 -12.70 -5.69
N GLY A 42 0.40 -11.77 -5.45
CA GLY A 42 1.40 -11.37 -6.43
C GLY A 42 0.77 -10.70 -7.66
N LEU A 43 -0.36 -10.01 -7.50
CA LEU A 43 -1.06 -9.27 -8.56
C LEU A 43 -0.66 -7.80 -8.53
N PHE A 44 -0.26 -7.24 -9.67
CA PHE A 44 0.18 -5.84 -9.81
C PHE A 44 1.11 -5.38 -8.67
N THR A 45 2.03 -6.25 -8.24
CA THR A 45 2.78 -6.06 -6.98
C THR A 45 3.54 -4.73 -6.95
N ARG A 46 4.14 -4.31 -8.07
CA ARG A 46 4.84 -3.00 -8.14
C ARG A 46 3.90 -1.82 -7.88
N PHE A 47 2.68 -1.88 -8.43
CA PHE A 47 1.68 -0.84 -8.21
C PHE A 47 1.22 -0.80 -6.75
N ALA A 48 0.88 -1.96 -6.18
CA ALA A 48 0.49 -2.07 -4.77
C ALA A 48 1.60 -1.58 -3.83
N VAL A 49 2.86 -1.90 -4.13
CA VAL A 49 4.04 -1.40 -3.40
C VAL A 49 4.15 0.12 -3.47
N ILE A 50 4.01 0.72 -4.66
CA ILE A 50 4.09 2.19 -4.82
C ILE A 50 3.00 2.88 -4.00
N VAL A 51 1.78 2.36 -4.03
CA VAL A 51 0.66 2.90 -3.23
C VAL A 51 0.97 2.83 -1.73
N LEU A 52 1.48 1.70 -1.25
CA LEU A 52 1.87 1.53 0.16
C LEU A 52 3.06 2.42 0.57
N MET A 53 4.04 2.61 -0.32
CA MET A 53 5.15 3.53 -0.08
C MET A 53 4.66 4.98 0.00
N ALA A 54 3.72 5.39 -0.86
CA ALA A 54 3.12 6.71 -0.81
C ALA A 54 2.32 6.92 0.49
N MET A 55 1.51 5.95 0.90
CA MET A 55 0.81 6.00 2.19
C MET A 55 1.80 6.09 3.36
N THR A 56 2.86 5.29 3.35
CA THR A 56 3.92 5.32 4.37
C THR A 56 4.60 6.69 4.45
N ALA A 57 4.87 7.32 3.29
CA ALA A 57 5.44 8.67 3.25
C ALA A 57 4.49 9.71 3.86
N VAL A 58 3.18 9.63 3.58
CA VAL A 58 2.18 10.52 4.20
C VAL A 58 2.16 10.32 5.73
N ILE A 59 2.17 9.08 6.20
CA ILE A 59 2.18 8.77 7.64
C ILE A 59 3.45 9.32 8.30
N GLN A 60 4.62 9.09 7.70
CA GLN A 60 5.91 9.57 8.23
C GLN A 60 5.98 11.10 8.30
N ILE A 61 5.46 11.81 7.30
CA ILE A 61 5.60 13.27 7.23
C ILE A 61 4.55 13.97 8.11
N PHE A 62 3.32 13.46 8.15
CA PHE A 62 2.19 14.21 8.71
C PHE A 62 1.57 13.60 9.97
N VAL A 63 1.70 12.30 10.18
CA VAL A 63 0.96 11.59 11.25
C VAL A 63 1.88 11.20 12.40
N TYR A 64 2.91 10.39 12.14
CA TYR A 64 3.82 9.84 13.15
C TYR A 64 5.30 10.03 12.75
N PRO A 65 5.84 11.26 12.79
CA PRO A 65 7.22 11.53 12.39
C PRO A 65 8.27 10.84 13.27
N GLU A 66 7.97 10.66 14.56
CA GLU A 66 8.87 10.02 15.52
C GLU A 66 9.02 8.50 15.29
N ALA A 67 8.09 7.87 14.54
CA ALA A 67 8.14 6.45 14.20
C ALA A 67 9.04 6.14 12.99
N TRP A 68 10.02 7.01 12.70
CA TRP A 68 10.92 6.90 11.55
C TRP A 68 11.68 5.57 11.41
N PRO A 69 12.11 4.87 12.49
CA PRO A 69 12.79 3.59 12.32
C PRO A 69 11.87 2.53 11.71
N THR A 70 10.60 2.52 12.14
CA THR A 70 9.56 1.60 11.66
C THR A 70 9.21 1.89 10.21
N HIS A 71 8.97 3.15 9.87
CA HIS A 71 8.64 3.53 8.50
C HIS A 71 9.80 3.26 7.54
N LEU A 72 11.05 3.50 7.95
CA LEU A 72 12.24 3.16 7.16
C LEU A 72 12.34 1.65 6.92
N GLN A 73 12.08 0.82 7.93
CA GLN A 73 12.08 -0.64 7.77
C GLN A 73 11.02 -1.08 6.75
N TRP A 74 9.80 -0.57 6.85
CA TRP A 74 8.74 -0.86 5.87
C TRP A 74 9.12 -0.43 4.46
N PHE A 75 9.66 0.78 4.33
CA PHE A 75 10.11 1.32 3.05
C PHE A 75 11.23 0.48 2.42
N ALA A 76 12.18 -0.01 3.22
CA ALA A 76 13.25 -0.89 2.75
C ALA A 76 12.72 -2.23 2.23
N MET A 77 11.78 -2.86 2.95
CA MET A 77 11.14 -4.10 2.50
C MET A 77 10.34 -3.89 1.22
N MET A 78 9.59 -2.79 1.15
CA MET A 78 8.83 -2.39 -0.05
C MET A 78 9.76 -2.12 -1.23
N LEU A 79 10.91 -1.48 -1.03
CA LEU A 79 11.89 -1.23 -2.08
C LEU A 79 12.44 -2.52 -2.69
N VAL A 80 12.67 -3.56 -1.87
CA VAL A 80 13.05 -4.88 -2.38
C VAL A 80 11.95 -5.45 -3.27
N LEU A 81 10.68 -5.36 -2.87
CA LEU A 81 9.55 -5.81 -3.69
C LEU A 81 9.38 -4.97 -4.96
N LEU A 82 9.66 -3.68 -4.91
CA LEU A 82 9.62 -2.79 -6.07
C LEU A 82 10.67 -3.20 -7.12
N CYS A 83 11.91 -3.41 -6.67
CA CYS A 83 13.03 -3.79 -7.53
C CYS A 83 12.91 -5.22 -8.07
N ARG A 84 12.58 -6.19 -7.20
CA ARG A 84 12.55 -7.62 -7.58
C ARG A 84 11.22 -8.06 -8.16
N GLY A 85 10.13 -7.33 -7.90
CA GLY A 85 8.77 -7.75 -8.26
C GLY A 85 8.28 -8.95 -7.43
N ALA A 86 7.15 -9.52 -7.88
CA ALA A 86 6.38 -10.53 -7.16
C ALA A 86 6.98 -11.96 -7.20
N GLY A 87 8.13 -12.15 -7.85
CA GLY A 87 8.78 -13.46 -8.02
C GLY A 87 8.12 -14.37 -9.07
N THR A 88 8.65 -15.59 -9.23
CA THR A 88 8.22 -16.58 -10.25
C THR A 88 6.93 -17.32 -9.91
N LEU A 89 6.48 -17.26 -8.65
CA LEU A 89 5.24 -17.88 -8.16
C LEU A 89 4.03 -16.91 -8.16
N SER A 90 4.23 -15.69 -8.65
CA SER A 90 3.19 -14.67 -8.67
C SER A 90 2.10 -14.97 -9.71
N ALA A 91 0.86 -14.62 -9.39
CA ALA A 91 -0.25 -14.69 -10.32
C ALA A 91 -0.01 -13.82 -11.57
N ASP A 92 0.72 -12.70 -11.48
CA ASP A 92 1.17 -11.93 -12.65
C ASP A 92 2.05 -12.77 -13.57
N HIS A 93 3.01 -13.52 -13.02
CA HIS A 93 3.89 -14.39 -13.82
C HIS A 93 3.11 -15.56 -14.46
N LEU A 94 2.15 -16.14 -13.73
CA LEU A 94 1.28 -17.18 -14.24
C LEU A 94 0.35 -16.64 -15.34
N LEU A 95 -0.25 -15.46 -15.16
CA LEU A 95 -1.05 -14.78 -16.19
C LEU A 95 -0.22 -14.45 -17.43
N TRP A 96 0.99 -13.91 -17.26
CA TRP A 96 1.89 -13.61 -18.38
C TRP A 96 2.33 -14.87 -19.12
N ARG A 97 2.49 -15.99 -18.43
CA ARG A 97 2.80 -17.27 -19.07
C ARG A 97 1.58 -17.90 -19.75
N TRP A 98 0.36 -17.59 -19.30
CA TRP A 98 -0.88 -18.10 -19.88
C TRP A 98 -1.37 -17.25 -21.07
N LEU A 99 -1.17 -15.93 -21.00
CA LEU A 99 -1.50 -14.95 -22.04
C LEU A 99 -0.34 -14.70 -23.01
N GLY A 100 0.89 -15.07 -22.64
CA GLY A 100 2.05 -15.05 -23.50
C GLY A 100 1.79 -15.93 -24.73
N PRO A 101 1.75 -15.36 -25.94
CA PRO A 101 1.51 -16.14 -27.14
C PRO A 101 2.56 -17.25 -27.24
N LYS A 102 2.15 -18.39 -27.79
CA LYS A 102 3.07 -19.28 -28.50
C LYS A 102 3.74 -18.48 -29.62
N LEU A 103 4.77 -17.71 -29.31
CA LEU A 103 5.73 -17.22 -30.27
C LEU A 103 6.89 -18.21 -30.19
N GLY A 104 6.89 -19.14 -31.15
CA GLY A 104 7.97 -20.08 -31.38
C GLY A 104 9.24 -19.43 -31.90
#